data_AF-A0AAD7JPV4-F1
#
_entry.id   AF-A0AAD7JPV4-F1
#
_cell.length_a   1.000
_cell.length_b   1.000
_cell.length_c   1.000
_cell.angle_alpha   90.00
_cell.angle_beta   90.00
_cell.angle_gamma   90.00
#
_symmetry.space_group_name_H-M   'P 1'
#
loop_
_entity.id
_entity.type
_entity.pdbx_description
1 polymer ?
#
loop_
_entity_poly.entity_id
_entity_poly.type
_entity_poly.pdbx_seq_one_letter_code
_entity_poly.pdbx_strand_id
1 'polypeptide(L)'
;MGSRKWLQKHDSWPEPSLGGVLGCGLVTFRDKKGKVSLGLARLYRILVSESIFVIWKVRNDTVISRNGEPPPENMIHNKWLQAINLRLMFDRILTNHAKYGKQNSIRSSAVLQTWSSTLLNKESLPGDWIKQPSVLVGIEPKLSHPPSQPTGRRGMG
;
A
#
# COMPACT_ATOMS: atom_id res chain seq x y z
N MET A 1 -9.23 -0.03 4.59
CA MET A 1 -7.94 0.63 4.24
C MET A 1 -7.67 0.66 2.73
N GLY A 2 -7.80 -0.47 2.00
CA GLY A 2 -7.60 -0.50 0.54
C GLY A 2 -8.58 0.36 -0.28
N SER A 3 -9.85 0.43 0.12
CA SER A 3 -10.91 1.21 -0.55
C SER A 3 -10.56 2.70 -0.72
N ARG A 4 -9.98 3.33 0.31
CA ARG A 4 -9.62 4.75 0.30
C ARG A 4 -8.50 5.07 -0.71
N LYS A 5 -7.57 4.14 -0.93
CA LYS A 5 -6.49 4.28 -1.92
C LYS A 5 -6.97 3.97 -3.34
N TRP A 6 -7.92 3.06 -3.48
CA TRP A 6 -8.54 2.74 -4.76
C TRP A 6 -9.36 3.89 -5.34
N LEU A 7 -10.15 4.56 -4.50
CA LEU A 7 -10.99 5.71 -4.91
C LEU A 7 -10.17 6.91 -5.40
N GLN A 8 -8.86 6.95 -5.18
CA GLN A 8 -7.96 7.95 -5.77
C GLN A 8 -7.68 7.70 -7.26
N LYS A 9 -7.97 6.49 -7.76
CA LYS A 9 -7.64 6.02 -9.11
C LYS A 9 -8.86 5.57 -9.92
N HIS A 10 -9.96 5.16 -9.28
CA HIS A 10 -11.13 4.62 -9.94
C HIS A 10 -12.43 5.01 -9.21
N ASP A 11 -13.47 5.35 -9.98
CA ASP A 11 -14.69 6.02 -9.51
C ASP A 11 -15.56 5.15 -8.58
N SER A 12 -15.41 3.82 -8.61
CA SER A 12 -16.13 2.90 -7.73
C SER A 12 -15.19 1.84 -7.13
N TRP A 13 -15.31 1.64 -5.81
CA TRP A 13 -14.70 0.51 -5.10
C TRP A 13 -15.63 -0.69 -5.21
N PRO A 14 -15.20 -1.80 -5.84
CA PRO A 14 -16.00 -3.02 -5.81
C PRO A 14 -16.03 -3.56 -4.38
N GLU A 15 -17.24 -3.73 -3.85
CA GLU A 15 -17.42 -4.21 -2.48
C GLU A 15 -16.79 -5.60 -2.32
N PRO A 16 -16.00 -5.86 -1.24
CA PRO A 16 -15.29 -7.11 -1.11
C PRO A 16 -16.27 -8.25 -0.80
N SER A 17 -16.58 -9.08 -1.78
CA SER A 17 -17.24 -10.37 -1.56
C SER A 17 -16.20 -11.46 -1.31
N LEU A 18 -16.57 -12.56 -0.66
CA LEU A 18 -15.68 -13.72 -0.50
C LEU A 18 -15.16 -14.21 -1.86
N GLY A 19 -16.04 -14.24 -2.88
CA GLY A 19 -15.66 -14.54 -4.26
C GLY A 19 -14.67 -13.55 -4.85
N GLY A 20 -14.84 -12.24 -4.60
CA GLY A 20 -13.91 -11.20 -5.06
C GLY A 20 -12.55 -11.26 -4.35
N VAL A 21 -12.52 -11.66 -3.09
CA VAL A 21 -11.30 -11.90 -2.30
C VAL A 21 -10.54 -13.11 -2.86
N LEU A 22 -11.21 -14.26 -3.00
CA LEU A 22 -10.61 -15.49 -3.53
C LEU A 22 -10.20 -15.34 -5.00
N GLY A 23 -11.02 -14.63 -5.78
CA GLY A 23 -10.82 -14.35 -7.19
C GLY A 23 -10.03 -13.08 -7.48
N CYS A 24 -9.42 -12.42 -6.49
CA CYS A 24 -8.79 -11.11 -6.68
C CYS A 24 -7.69 -11.08 -7.77
N GLY A 25 -7.08 -12.24 -8.04
CA GLY A 25 -6.10 -12.41 -9.12
C GLY A 25 -6.69 -12.49 -10.53
N LEU A 26 -8.00 -12.70 -10.66
CA LEU A 26 -8.74 -12.85 -11.93
C LEU A 26 -9.55 -11.60 -12.30
N VAL A 27 -9.67 -10.63 -11.38
CA VAL A 27 -10.47 -9.43 -11.61
C VAL A 27 -9.81 -8.54 -12.68
N THR A 28 -10.58 -8.22 -13.72
CA THR A 28 -10.17 -7.29 -14.77
C THR A 28 -10.90 -5.97 -14.65
N PHE A 29 -10.18 -4.86 -14.80
CA PHE A 29 -10.77 -3.52 -14.86
C PHE A 29 -10.66 -2.99 -16.27
N ARG A 30 -11.67 -2.25 -16.72
CA ARG A 30 -11.70 -1.61 -18.04
C ARG A 30 -11.74 -0.10 -17.87
N ASP A 31 -11.07 0.61 -18.76
CA ASP A 31 -11.16 2.07 -18.83
C ASP A 31 -12.48 2.52 -19.50
N LYS A 32 -12.72 3.84 -19.54
CA LYS A 32 -13.90 4.44 -20.18
C LYS A 32 -14.00 4.14 -21.69
N LYS A 33 -12.93 3.64 -22.30
CA LYS A 33 -12.86 3.22 -23.72
C LYS A 33 -13.00 1.71 -23.88
N GLY A 34 -13.29 0.97 -22.80
CA GLY A 34 -13.48 -0.49 -22.79
C GLY A 34 -12.20 -1.32 -22.79
N LYS A 35 -11.02 -0.67 -22.77
CA LYS A 35 -9.71 -1.35 -22.79
C LYS A 35 -9.34 -1.86 -21.41
N VAL A 36 -8.83 -3.09 -21.35
CA VAL A 36 -8.37 -3.70 -20.09
C VAL A 36 -7.18 -2.94 -19.53
N SER A 37 -7.30 -2.51 -18.27
CA SER A 37 -6.25 -1.84 -17.51
C SER A 37 -5.48 -2.84 -16.65
N LEU A 38 -4.38 -3.34 -17.19
CA LEU A 38 -3.50 -4.30 -16.50
C LEU A 38 -2.91 -3.72 -15.21
N GLY A 39 -2.57 -2.43 -15.21
CA GLY A 39 -2.08 -1.74 -14.01
C GLY A 39 -3.12 -1.63 -12.90
N LEU A 40 -4.40 -1.43 -13.23
CA LEU A 40 -5.49 -1.43 -12.25
C LEU A 40 -5.74 -2.82 -11.68
N ALA A 41 -5.82 -3.84 -12.54
CA ALA A 41 -5.99 -5.23 -12.11
C ALA A 41 -4.85 -5.67 -11.18
N ARG A 42 -3.60 -5.36 -11.54
CA ARG A 42 -2.43 -5.67 -10.72
C ARG A 42 -2.46 -4.94 -9.38
N LEU A 43 -2.81 -3.66 -9.37
CA LEU A 43 -2.93 -2.88 -8.14
C LEU A 43 -4.02 -3.45 -7.23
N TYR A 44 -5.20 -3.76 -7.78
CA TYR A 44 -6.30 -4.37 -7.02
C TYR A 44 -5.87 -5.66 -6.35
N ARG A 45 -5.25 -6.57 -7.13
CA ARG A 45 -4.72 -7.83 -6.63
C ARG A 45 -3.77 -7.61 -5.45
N ILE A 46 -2.80 -6.70 -5.57
CA ILE A 46 -1.85 -6.37 -4.50
C ILE A 46 -2.59 -5.86 -3.26
N LEU A 47 -3.47 -4.87 -3.42
CA LEU A 47 -4.17 -4.26 -2.29
C LEU A 47 -5.03 -5.29 -1.55
N VAL A 48 -5.76 -6.15 -2.27
CA VAL A 48 -6.61 -7.18 -1.68
C VAL A 48 -5.76 -8.25 -1.00
N SER A 49 -4.76 -8.81 -1.69
CA SER A 49 -3.94 -9.90 -1.14
C SER A 49 -3.14 -9.46 0.08
N GLU A 50 -2.52 -8.28 0.05
CA GLU A 50 -1.76 -7.77 1.20
C GLU A 50 -2.69 -7.42 2.38
N SER A 51 -3.90 -6.91 2.11
CA SER A 51 -4.89 -6.65 3.16
C SER A 51 -5.32 -7.94 3.87
N ILE A 52 -5.63 -9.00 3.10
CA ILE A 52 -6.02 -10.30 3.66
C ILE A 52 -4.87 -10.88 4.47
N PHE A 53 -3.63 -10.81 3.95
CA PHE A 53 -2.47 -11.34 4.64
C PHE A 53 -2.19 -10.61 5.97
N VAL A 54 -2.35 -9.29 6.00
CA VAL A 54 -2.23 -8.50 7.24
C VAL A 54 -3.34 -8.85 8.23
N ILE A 55 -4.59 -9.00 7.78
CA ILE A 55 -5.70 -9.44 8.63
C ILE A 55 -5.39 -10.81 9.23
N TRP A 56 -4.94 -11.76 8.40
CA TRP A 56 -4.55 -13.09 8.86
C TRP A 56 -3.42 -13.01 9.90
N LYS A 57 -2.36 -12.24 9.64
CA LYS A 57 -1.26 -12.05 10.61
C LYS A 57 -1.73 -11.43 11.93
N VAL A 58 -2.56 -10.40 11.88
CA VAL A 58 -3.12 -9.75 13.08
C VAL A 58 -3.96 -10.73 13.88
N ARG A 59 -4.81 -11.52 13.23
CA ARG A 59 -5.63 -12.53 13.92
C ARG A 59 -4.78 -13.60 14.61
N ASN A 60 -3.75 -14.12 13.93
CA ASN A 60 -2.87 -15.12 14.54
C ASN A 60 -2.07 -14.54 15.71
N ASP A 61 -1.55 -13.32 15.58
CA ASP A 61 -0.82 -12.63 16.66
C ASP A 61 -1.72 -12.41 17.89
N THR A 62 -2.98 -12.01 17.68
CA THR A 62 -3.97 -11.87 18.76
C THR A 62 -4.20 -13.19 19.49
N VAL A 63 -4.36 -14.31 18.77
CA VAL A 63 -4.63 -15.62 19.36
C VAL A 63 -3.41 -16.19 20.08
N ILE A 64 -2.22 -16.10 19.47
CA ILE A 64 -1.01 -16.79 19.94
C ILE A 64 -0.26 -15.98 20.99
N SER A 65 -0.19 -14.66 20.82
CA SER A 65 0.76 -13.81 21.57
C SER A 65 0.08 -12.75 22.42
N ARG A 66 -1.22 -12.48 22.23
CA ARG A 66 -1.94 -11.39 22.94
C ARG A 66 -3.13 -11.88 23.75
N ASN A 67 -3.27 -13.18 24.01
CA ASN A 67 -4.35 -13.76 24.80
C ASN A 67 -5.76 -13.33 24.35
N GLY A 68 -5.96 -13.12 23.05
CA GLY A 68 -7.25 -12.67 22.49
C GLY A 68 -7.44 -11.15 22.41
N GLU A 69 -6.51 -10.34 22.92
CA GLU A 69 -6.61 -8.88 22.85
C GLU A 69 -6.23 -8.36 21.45
N PRO A 70 -7.11 -7.59 20.78
CA PRO A 70 -6.83 -7.02 19.48
C PRO A 70 -5.79 -5.89 19.59
N PRO A 71 -4.86 -5.77 18.63
CA PRO A 71 -3.90 -4.68 18.66
C PRO A 71 -4.54 -3.33 18.34
N PRO A 72 -3.91 -2.23 18.77
CA PRO A 72 -4.36 -0.87 18.45
C PRO A 72 -4.51 -0.63 16.94
N GLU A 73 -5.52 0.16 16.55
CA GLU A 73 -5.85 0.41 15.13
C GLU A 73 -4.68 1.03 14.35
N ASN A 74 -3.92 1.95 14.98
CA ASN A 74 -2.74 2.56 14.38
C ASN A 74 -1.64 1.52 14.08
N MET A 75 -1.49 0.50 14.94
CA MET A 75 -0.54 -0.59 14.71
C MET A 75 -0.95 -1.43 13.51
N ILE A 76 -2.25 -1.74 13.38
CA ILE A 76 -2.80 -2.45 12.21
C ILE A 76 -2.57 -1.62 10.93
N HIS A 77 -2.82 -0.31 11.01
CA HIS A 77 -2.59 0.62 9.90
C HIS A 77 -1.12 0.64 9.46
N ASN A 78 -0.21 0.78 10.42
CA ASN A 78 1.22 0.86 10.15
C ASN A 78 1.75 -0.47 9.58
N LYS A 79 1.25 -1.63 10.06
CA LYS A 79 1.57 -2.94 9.49
C LYS A 79 1.09 -3.08 8.04
N TRP A 80 -0.15 -2.68 7.77
CA TRP A 80 -0.69 -2.69 6.41
C TRP A 80 0.13 -1.80 5.48
N LEU A 81 0.43 -0.60 5.94
CA LEU A 81 1.24 0.34 5.21
C LEU A 81 2.64 -0.22 4.91
N GLN A 82 3.31 -0.77 5.90
CA GLN A 82 4.63 -1.38 5.72
C GLN A 82 4.61 -2.47 4.64
N ALA A 83 3.56 -3.31 4.61
CA ALA A 83 3.40 -4.34 3.59
C ALA A 83 3.27 -3.75 2.16
N ILE A 84 2.46 -2.69 2.00
CA ILE A 84 2.30 -2.00 0.71
C ILE A 84 3.60 -1.33 0.26
N ASN A 85 4.28 -0.63 1.17
CA ASN A 85 5.56 0.03 0.87
C ASN A 85 6.64 -0.99 0.48
N LEU A 86 6.69 -2.13 1.18
CA LEU A 86 7.62 -3.20 0.85
C LEU A 86 7.35 -3.78 -0.54
N ARG A 87 6.08 -3.92 -0.94
CA ARG A 87 5.71 -4.38 -2.28
C ARG A 87 6.13 -3.39 -3.37
N LEU A 88 5.91 -2.10 -3.14
CA LEU A 88 6.40 -1.04 -4.03
C LEU A 88 7.93 -1.07 -4.15
N MET A 89 8.65 -1.24 -3.03
CA MET A 89 10.11 -1.32 -3.02
C MET A 89 10.61 -2.51 -3.85
N PHE A 90 10.04 -3.71 -3.67
CA PHE A 90 10.40 -4.87 -4.47
C PHE A 90 10.11 -4.67 -5.96
N ASP A 91 8.95 -4.11 -6.29
CA ASP A 91 8.60 -3.79 -7.67
C ASP A 91 9.64 -2.89 -8.33
N ARG A 92 10.15 -1.88 -7.61
CA ARG A 92 11.21 -0.98 -8.08
C ARG A 92 12.54 -1.71 -8.26
N ILE A 93 12.98 -2.47 -7.27
CA ILE A 93 14.24 -3.23 -7.33
C ILE A 93 14.23 -4.20 -8.52
N LEU A 94 13.12 -4.89 -8.73
CA LEU A 94 12.96 -5.86 -9.81
C LEU A 94 12.87 -5.23 -11.21
N THR A 95 12.86 -3.90 -11.35
CA THR A 95 13.01 -3.24 -12.66
C THR A 95 14.45 -3.22 -13.19
N ASN A 96 15.44 -3.55 -12.36
CA ASN A 96 16.84 -3.49 -12.75
C ASN A 96 17.22 -4.65 -13.69
N HIS A 97 17.07 -4.42 -14.99
CA HIS A 97 17.43 -5.36 -16.06
C HIS A 97 18.92 -5.72 -16.09
N ALA A 98 19.81 -4.80 -15.71
CA ALA A 98 21.24 -5.07 -15.69
C ALA A 98 21.60 -6.09 -14.59
N LYS A 99 20.90 -6.04 -13.46
CA LYS A 99 21.15 -6.93 -12.32
C LYS A 99 20.44 -8.29 -12.44
N TYR A 100 19.20 -8.30 -12.94
CA TYR A 100 18.36 -9.51 -12.92
C TYR A 100 18.10 -10.11 -14.31
N GLY A 101 18.56 -9.46 -15.39
CA GLY A 101 18.33 -9.88 -16.76
C GLY A 101 16.92 -9.56 -17.27
N LYS A 102 16.75 -9.48 -18.60
CA LYS A 102 15.48 -9.07 -19.22
C LYS A 102 14.28 -9.96 -18.87
N GLN A 103 14.53 -11.26 -18.67
CA GLN A 103 13.48 -12.26 -18.43
C GLN A 103 12.95 -12.24 -16.99
N ASN A 104 13.80 -11.94 -16.01
CA ASN A 104 13.43 -12.00 -14.59
C ASN A 104 13.12 -10.63 -13.99
N SER A 105 13.28 -9.55 -14.77
CA SER A 105 12.93 -8.20 -14.36
C SER A 105 11.51 -7.82 -14.72
N ILE A 106 10.88 -7.02 -13.86
CA ILE A 106 9.59 -6.39 -14.12
C ILE A 106 9.82 -5.19 -15.04
N ARG A 107 8.97 -5.03 -16.06
CA ARG A 107 9.01 -3.83 -16.93
C ARG A 107 8.67 -2.57 -16.13
N SER A 108 9.46 -1.51 -16.27
CA SER A 108 9.17 -0.22 -15.62
C SER A 108 7.78 0.31 -15.94
N SER A 109 7.30 0.13 -17.18
CA SER A 109 5.94 0.51 -17.58
C SER A 109 4.85 -0.18 -16.75
N ALA A 110 5.05 -1.44 -16.36
CA ALA A 110 4.09 -2.17 -15.52
C ALA A 110 4.06 -1.59 -14.10
N VAL A 111 5.22 -1.23 -13.55
CA VAL A 111 5.34 -0.59 -12.23
C VAL A 111 4.68 0.80 -12.25
N LEU A 112 4.95 1.62 -13.26
CA LEU A 112 4.32 2.94 -13.43
C LEU A 112 2.79 2.83 -13.55
N GLN A 113 2.30 1.94 -14.42
CA GLN A 113 0.85 1.73 -14.57
C GLN A 113 0.18 1.23 -13.28
N THR A 114 0.90 0.48 -12.46
CA THR A 114 0.41 -0.01 -11.16
C THR A 114 0.32 1.13 -10.15
N TRP A 115 1.41 1.88 -9.96
CA TRP A 115 1.61 2.71 -8.76
C TRP A 115 1.41 4.22 -8.96
N SER A 116 1.63 4.79 -10.15
CA SER A 116 1.76 6.26 -10.33
C SER A 116 0.58 7.10 -9.80
N SER A 117 -0.64 6.56 -9.74
CA SER A 117 -1.86 7.24 -9.25
C SER A 117 -2.17 6.99 -7.77
N THR A 118 -1.37 6.19 -7.08
CA THR A 118 -1.57 5.80 -5.67
C THR A 118 -0.55 6.43 -4.71
N LEU A 119 0.46 7.08 -5.27
CA LEU A 119 1.52 7.77 -4.55
C LEU A 119 1.00 9.14 -4.06
N LEU A 120 1.39 9.54 -2.85
CA LEU A 120 1.18 10.92 -2.40
C LEU A 120 1.98 11.88 -3.29
N ASN A 121 1.49 13.10 -3.47
CA ASN A 121 2.11 14.11 -4.33
C ASN A 121 2.22 13.70 -5.81
N LYS A 122 1.19 13.02 -6.34
CA LYS A 122 1.10 12.58 -7.75
C LYS A 122 1.40 13.68 -8.78
N GLU A 123 1.12 14.94 -8.44
CA GLU A 123 1.32 16.11 -9.29
C GLU A 123 2.78 16.58 -9.35
N SER A 124 3.60 16.22 -8.35
CA SER A 124 5.02 16.58 -8.29
C SER A 124 5.94 15.43 -8.72
N LEU A 125 5.40 14.27 -9.12
CA LEU A 125 6.19 13.10 -9.49
C LEU A 125 6.54 13.13 -10.99
N PRO A 126 7.83 12.99 -11.36
CA PRO A 126 8.23 12.78 -12.75
C PRO A 126 7.60 11.51 -13.32
N GLY A 127 7.37 11.47 -14.64
CA GLY A 127 6.82 10.28 -15.31
C GLY A 127 7.59 8.99 -15.04
N ASP A 128 8.91 9.07 -14.84
CA ASP A 128 9.83 7.96 -14.57
C ASP A 128 10.36 7.93 -13.12
N TRP A 129 9.50 8.20 -12.13
CA TRP A 129 9.86 8.27 -10.71
C TRP A 129 10.52 6.99 -10.13
N ILE A 130 10.45 5.85 -10.82
CA ILE A 130 11.07 4.58 -10.37
C ILE A 130 12.58 4.73 -10.14
N LYS A 131 13.26 5.51 -10.99
CA LYS A 131 14.72 5.73 -10.96
C LYS A 131 15.18 6.75 -9.91
N GLN A 132 14.25 7.45 -9.27
CA GLN A 132 14.56 8.48 -8.27
C GLN A 132 14.89 7.81 -6.92
N PRO A 133 16.07 8.07 -6.32
CA PRO A 133 16.45 7.47 -5.02
C PRO A 133 15.46 7.79 -3.90
N SER A 134 14.82 8.97 -3.98
CA SER A 134 14.11 9.65 -2.89
C SER A 134 12.59 9.50 -2.91
N VAL A 135 11.99 8.72 -3.81
CA VAL A 135 10.54 8.42 -3.77
C VAL A 135 10.30 7.30 -2.76
N LEU A 136 10.56 7.64 -1.51
CA LEU A 136 10.41 6.79 -0.33
C LEU A 136 9.67 7.57 0.75
N VAL A 137 8.68 8.38 0.38
CA VAL A 137 7.81 9.00 1.37
C VAL A 137 6.44 9.17 0.74
N GLY A 138 5.42 8.56 1.36
CA GLY A 138 4.10 8.63 0.76
C GLY A 138 2.95 7.90 1.43
N ILE A 139 3.07 7.43 2.67
CA ILE A 139 1.94 7.28 3.59
C ILE A 139 2.59 7.39 4.97
N GLU A 140 2.25 8.41 5.75
CA GLU A 140 2.82 8.55 7.09
C GLU A 140 2.20 7.51 8.03
N PRO A 141 3.01 6.84 8.87
CA PRO A 141 2.48 6.09 10.00
C PRO A 141 1.66 7.00 10.89
N LYS A 142 0.50 6.53 11.37
CA LYS A 142 -0.22 7.27 12.41
C LYS A 142 0.60 7.19 13.70
N LEU A 143 1.17 8.33 14.12
CA LEU A 143 1.88 8.47 15.39
C LEU A 143 0.91 8.29 16.55
N SER A 144 1.27 7.44 17.51
CA SER A 144 0.63 7.37 18.83
C SER A 144 1.51 8.11 19.84
N HIS A 145 1.22 9.38 20.09
CA HIS A 145 1.66 10.07 21.30
C HIS A 145 0.45 10.79 21.91
N PRO A 146 0.18 10.63 23.22
CA PRO A 146 -0.68 11.57 23.92
C PRO A 146 0.06 12.91 24.02
N PRO A 147 -0.66 14.04 24.08
CA PRO A 147 -0.02 15.36 24.20
C PRO A 147 0.78 15.42 25.50
N SER A 148 2.07 15.69 25.38
CA SER A 148 2.92 16.07 26.51
C SER A 148 2.37 17.36 27.11
N GLN A 149 1.90 17.31 28.35
CA GLN A 149 1.53 18.49 29.12
C GLN A 149 2.77 19.40 29.26
N PRO A 150 2.64 20.72 29.09
CA PRO A 150 3.74 21.64 29.33
C PRO A 150 4.00 21.69 30.84
N THR A 151 5.20 21.27 31.24
CA THR A 151 5.74 21.47 32.57
C THR A 151 5.95 22.97 32.82
N GLY A 152 5.00 23.57 33.53
CA GLY A 152 5.11 24.95 34.01
C GLY A 152 6.31 25.09 34.94
N ARG A 153 7.33 25.85 34.51
CA ARG A 153 8.39 26.35 35.39
C ARG A 153 7.77 27.22 36.47
N ARG A 154 7.83 26.75 37.71
CA ARG A 154 7.56 27.51 38.93
C ARG A 154 8.77 28.42 39.16
N GLY A 155 8.63 29.72 38.93
CA GLY A 155 9.58 30.72 39.42
C GLY A 155 9.43 30.84 40.93
N MET A 156 10.50 30.61 41.69
CA MET A 156 10.61 31.01 43.09
C MET A 156 11.18 32.43 43.12
N GLY A 157 10.53 33.29 43.89
CA GLY A 157 11.16 34.46 44.52
C GLY A 157 11.82 34.06 45.83
#